data_AF-A0A0K1PDF6-F1
#
_entry.id   AF-A0A0K1PDF6-F1
#
_cell.length_a   1.000
_cell.length_b   1.000
_cell.length_c   1.000
_cell.angle_alpha   90.00
_cell.angle_beta   90.00
_cell.angle_gamma   90.00
#
_symmetry.space_group_name_H-M   'P 1'
#
loop_
_entity.id
_entity.type
_entity.pdbx_description
1 polymer ?
#
loop_
_entity_poly.entity_id
_entity_poly.type
_entity_poly.pdbx_seq_one_letter_code
_entity_poly.pdbx_strand_id
1 'polypeptide(L)'
;MQKKLLFPLMAAAVVGCGDPIAAGTYRGEPLVRLHGTLVGDAGTSSIRHPYLAIVWFNISDLSMGEPEAVTILAPISAGPLSREFTVDLWDPPPRKAIGTSYGSEMALGVAVAIDDVDGNGRVEIDPLTNTIAPPDLAFGGAFSQWLIFVGSTGRAECQEIAFGKQGVVPGVYLTSTDECSAPFPLLSKDTPLEISMFPPASDLSTVPGAEGDPEGPDCSAECGQPGEPYWCKEEIIIVPCIEGICVRDEERFAKCVERHCSGDWSSSCITSLCEKEAAAYENCIVKSCSMNTFCKP
;
A
#
# COMPACT_ATOMS: atom_id res chain seq x y z
N MET A 1 -26.50 77.70 4.83
CA MET A 1 -26.17 76.39 5.44
C MET A 1 -26.54 75.28 4.45
N GLN A 2 -25.57 74.81 3.65
CA GLN A 2 -25.77 73.72 2.68
C GLN A 2 -25.29 72.40 3.30
N LYS A 3 -26.23 71.46 3.52
CA LYS A 3 -25.93 70.08 3.89
C LYS A 3 -25.46 69.33 2.64
N LYS A 4 -24.17 69.03 2.55
CA LYS A 4 -23.61 68.13 1.53
C LYS A 4 -23.94 66.69 1.94
N LEU A 5 -24.85 66.04 1.21
CA LEU A 5 -25.03 64.59 1.27
C LEU A 5 -23.82 63.92 0.61
N LEU A 6 -23.02 63.22 1.41
CA LEU A 6 -22.01 62.27 0.93
C LEU A 6 -22.72 60.95 0.62
N PHE A 7 -22.89 60.65 -0.65
CA PHE A 7 -23.24 59.30 -1.10
C PHE A 7 -21.98 58.43 -1.08
N PRO A 8 -21.93 57.33 -0.31
CA PRO A 8 -20.84 56.38 -0.41
C PRO A 8 -20.95 55.65 -1.75
N LEU A 9 -19.96 55.88 -2.62
CA LEU A 9 -19.77 55.13 -3.85
C LEU A 9 -19.34 53.70 -3.45
N MET A 10 -20.28 52.78 -3.31
CA MET A 10 -19.99 51.34 -3.23
C MET A 10 -19.41 50.91 -4.58
N ALA A 11 -18.09 50.88 -4.68
CA ALA A 11 -17.40 50.15 -5.74
C ALA A 11 -17.61 48.66 -5.47
N ALA A 12 -18.60 48.05 -6.13
CA ALA A 12 -18.70 46.61 -6.22
C ALA A 12 -17.48 46.10 -6.98
N ALA A 13 -16.45 45.68 -6.24
CA ALA A 13 -15.39 44.86 -6.81
C ALA A 13 -16.07 43.59 -7.32
N VAL A 14 -16.22 43.50 -8.64
CA VAL A 14 -16.52 42.24 -9.31
C VAL A 14 -15.27 41.40 -9.11
N VAL A 15 -15.19 40.71 -7.97
CA VAL A 15 -14.23 39.63 -7.75
C VAL A 15 -14.70 38.53 -8.70
N GLY A 16 -14.24 38.60 -9.94
CA GLY A 16 -14.40 37.49 -10.86
C GLY A 16 -13.77 36.29 -10.20
N CYS A 17 -14.56 35.25 -9.95
CA CYS A 17 -14.03 33.93 -9.63
C CYS A 17 -13.15 33.53 -10.81
N GLY A 18 -11.85 33.87 -10.72
CA GLY A 18 -10.88 33.52 -11.74
C GLY A 18 -10.90 32.01 -11.89
N ASP A 19 -11.10 31.54 -13.12
CA ASP A 19 -11.02 30.13 -13.43
C ASP A 19 -9.70 29.59 -12.86
N PRO A 20 -9.72 28.63 -11.91
CA PRO A 20 -8.50 28.09 -11.31
C PRO A 20 -7.57 27.47 -12.35
N ILE A 21 -8.10 27.08 -13.52
CA ILE A 21 -7.31 26.65 -14.68
C ILE A 21 -6.48 27.82 -15.22
N ALA A 22 -7.08 29.01 -15.36
CA ALA A 22 -6.38 30.21 -15.82
C ALA A 22 -5.38 30.76 -14.79
N ALA A 23 -5.62 30.51 -13.50
CA ALA A 23 -4.71 30.89 -12.42
C ALA A 23 -3.52 29.92 -12.24
N GLY A 24 -3.52 28.77 -12.92
CA GLY A 24 -2.48 27.74 -12.80
C GLY A 24 -2.46 27.04 -11.42
N THR A 25 -3.50 27.22 -10.61
CA THR A 25 -3.62 26.60 -9.28
C THR A 25 -4.39 25.28 -9.31
N TYR A 26 -4.96 24.91 -10.45
CA TYR A 26 -5.64 23.63 -10.63
C TYR A 26 -4.63 22.47 -10.58
N ARG A 27 -4.73 21.62 -9.55
CA ARG A 27 -3.86 20.44 -9.36
C ARG A 27 -4.35 19.19 -10.11
N GLY A 28 -5.50 19.24 -10.78
CA GLY A 28 -6.15 18.08 -11.39
C GLY A 28 -7.27 17.52 -10.52
N GLU A 29 -7.62 16.26 -10.76
CA GLU A 29 -8.47 15.46 -9.87
C GLU A 29 -7.58 14.66 -8.90
N PRO A 30 -8.00 14.44 -7.63
CA PRO A 30 -7.27 13.58 -6.73
C PRO A 30 -7.29 12.13 -7.22
N LEU A 31 -6.25 11.35 -6.92
CA LEU A 31 -6.17 9.91 -7.18
C LEU A 31 -7.33 9.16 -6.52
N VAL A 32 -7.64 9.52 -5.28
CA VAL A 32 -8.82 9.04 -4.57
C VAL A 32 -9.26 10.06 -3.52
N ARG A 33 -10.57 10.14 -3.29
CA ARG A 33 -11.16 10.85 -2.16
C ARG A 33 -11.58 9.81 -1.13
N LEU A 34 -10.95 9.86 0.04
CA LEU A 34 -11.25 8.98 1.16
C LEU A 34 -12.28 9.66 2.05
N HIS A 35 -13.33 8.92 2.38
CA HIS A 35 -14.27 9.26 3.44
C HIS A 35 -13.99 8.35 4.62
N GLY A 36 -13.97 8.86 5.84
CA GLY A 36 -13.63 8.02 6.98
C GLY A 36 -14.19 8.51 8.30
N THR A 37 -14.07 7.64 9.29
CA THR A 37 -14.55 7.82 10.65
C THR A 37 -13.45 7.52 11.66
N LEU A 38 -13.39 8.31 12.73
CA LEU A 38 -12.57 8.05 13.90
C LEU A 38 -13.42 7.32 14.95
N VAL A 39 -12.96 6.15 15.37
CA VAL A 39 -13.65 5.27 16.34
C VAL A 39 -12.81 5.15 17.61
N GLY A 40 -13.43 5.18 18.78
CA GLY A 40 -12.73 5.09 20.07
C GLY A 40 -12.45 6.45 20.72
N ASP A 41 -11.38 6.52 21.51
CA ASP A 41 -10.95 7.71 22.25
C ASP A 41 -9.42 7.80 22.26
N ALA A 42 -8.87 8.97 21.89
CA ALA A 42 -7.44 9.26 21.96
C ALA A 42 -6.99 9.61 23.41
N GLY A 43 -7.87 9.49 24.40
CA GLY A 43 -7.59 9.78 25.79
C GLY A 43 -7.60 11.27 26.11
N THR A 44 -6.98 11.64 27.23
CA THR A 44 -7.00 13.02 27.75
C THR A 44 -5.92 13.93 27.13
N SER A 45 -5.09 13.40 26.24
CA SER A 45 -4.03 14.15 25.59
C SER A 45 -4.59 15.16 24.60
N SER A 46 -4.06 16.38 24.60
CA SER A 46 -4.47 17.41 23.64
C SER A 46 -3.81 17.17 22.29
N ILE A 47 -4.55 16.61 21.33
CA ILE A 47 -4.16 16.60 19.91
C ILE A 47 -4.22 18.05 19.39
N ARG A 48 -3.12 18.55 18.83
CA ARG A 48 -2.99 19.97 18.44
C ARG A 48 -3.22 20.18 16.94
N HIS A 49 -2.59 19.36 16.11
CA HIS A 49 -2.63 19.46 14.66
C HIS A 49 -2.91 18.06 14.08
N PRO A 50 -4.18 17.65 14.00
CA PRO A 50 -4.53 16.33 13.51
C PRO A 50 -4.38 16.25 11.98
N TYR A 51 -3.57 15.29 11.53
CA TYR A 51 -3.40 14.93 10.13
C TYR A 51 -3.66 13.44 9.91
N LEU A 52 -4.04 13.09 8.69
CA LEU A 52 -4.07 11.71 8.22
C LEU A 52 -2.81 11.46 7.39
N ALA A 53 -1.96 10.57 7.89
CA ALA A 53 -0.81 10.00 7.21
C ALA A 53 -1.19 8.74 6.42
N ILE A 54 -0.53 8.48 5.28
CA ILE A 54 -0.49 7.15 4.68
C ILE A 54 0.96 6.66 4.65
N VAL A 55 1.19 5.54 5.31
CA VAL A 55 2.46 4.82 5.36
C VAL A 55 2.44 3.75 4.27
N TRP A 56 3.35 3.84 3.31
CA TRP A 56 3.40 2.91 2.19
C TRP A 56 4.49 1.85 2.37
N PHE A 57 4.16 0.63 1.97
CA PHE A 57 4.98 -0.56 2.04
C PHE A 57 5.13 -1.17 0.64
N ASN A 58 6.33 -1.68 0.37
CA ASN A 58 6.61 -2.41 -0.85
C ASN A 58 6.03 -3.82 -0.75
N ILE A 59 5.04 -4.13 -1.60
CA ILE A 59 4.37 -5.43 -1.59
C ILE A 59 5.28 -6.59 -2.03
N SER A 60 6.40 -6.31 -2.70
CA SER A 60 7.36 -7.35 -3.06
C SER A 60 8.26 -7.73 -1.87
N ASP A 61 8.28 -6.90 -0.82
CA ASP A 61 9.02 -7.13 0.42
C ASP A 61 8.03 -7.41 1.57
N LEU A 62 7.24 -8.49 1.42
CA LEU A 62 6.30 -8.95 2.45
C LEU A 62 6.98 -9.50 3.70
N SER A 63 8.32 -9.48 3.79
CA SER A 63 9.02 -9.64 5.07
C SER A 63 8.64 -8.57 6.11
N MET A 64 7.70 -7.67 5.79
CA MET A 64 7.44 -6.44 6.52
C MET A 64 8.77 -5.71 6.74
N GLY A 65 9.55 -5.62 5.66
CA GLY A 65 10.79 -4.85 5.61
C GLY A 65 10.55 -3.39 5.99
N GLU A 66 11.63 -2.67 6.31
CA GLU A 66 11.62 -1.30 6.83
C GLU A 66 10.57 -0.44 6.10
N PRO A 67 9.60 0.18 6.79
CA PRO A 67 8.62 1.05 6.18
C PRO A 67 9.32 2.12 5.35
N GLU A 68 9.10 2.12 4.04
CA GLU A 68 9.99 2.87 3.16
C GLU A 68 9.57 4.34 2.99
N ALA A 69 8.30 4.70 3.22
CA ALA A 69 7.88 6.11 3.15
C ALA A 69 6.47 6.45 3.69
N VAL A 70 6.34 7.66 4.25
CA VAL A 70 5.07 8.37 4.48
C VAL A 70 4.87 9.40 3.36
N THR A 71 3.69 9.46 2.75
CA THR A 71 3.52 10.28 1.51
C THR A 71 2.47 11.36 1.61
N ILE A 72 1.43 11.20 2.42
CA ILE A 72 0.30 12.11 2.39
C ILE A 72 -0.04 12.53 3.79
N LEU A 73 -0.04 13.84 4.03
CA LEU A 73 -0.59 14.44 5.23
C LEU A 73 -1.68 15.40 4.78
N ALA A 74 -2.91 14.92 4.89
CA ALA A 74 -4.07 15.76 4.70
C ALA A 74 -4.59 16.20 6.08
N PRO A 75 -4.86 17.50 6.27
CA PRO A 75 -5.38 17.98 7.54
C PRO A 75 -6.75 17.35 7.78
N ILE A 76 -6.93 16.71 8.94
CA ILE A 76 -8.24 16.26 9.41
C ILE A 76 -8.97 17.52 9.84
N SER A 77 -9.67 18.12 8.89
CA SER A 77 -10.19 19.48 8.98
C SER A 77 -11.34 19.58 9.99
N ALA A 78 -11.06 19.85 11.26
CA ALA A 78 -12.00 20.47 12.20
C ALA A 78 -11.33 20.77 13.55
N GLY A 79 -11.51 21.99 14.07
CA GLY A 79 -11.57 22.14 15.52
C GLY A 79 -12.90 21.59 16.03
N PRO A 80 -13.03 21.22 17.32
CA PRO A 80 -12.48 19.96 17.86
C PRO A 80 -12.42 18.80 16.84
N LEU A 81 -11.54 17.81 17.07
CA LEU A 81 -11.36 16.63 16.22
C LEU A 81 -12.71 16.02 15.83
N SER A 82 -13.11 16.19 14.56
CA SER A 82 -14.36 15.63 14.04
C SER A 82 -14.23 14.13 13.94
N ARG A 83 -15.31 13.41 14.31
CA ARG A 83 -15.37 11.96 14.13
C ARG A 83 -15.46 11.54 12.67
N GLU A 84 -15.89 12.43 11.79
CA GLU A 84 -15.97 12.15 10.35
C GLU A 84 -14.98 13.05 9.63
N PHE A 85 -14.32 12.51 8.61
CA PHE A 85 -13.37 13.25 7.80
C PHE A 85 -13.48 12.91 6.32
N THR A 86 -12.96 13.82 5.49
CA THR A 86 -12.78 13.59 4.06
C THR A 86 -11.41 14.11 3.66
N VAL A 87 -10.65 13.27 2.97
CA VAL A 87 -9.27 13.54 2.57
C VAL A 87 -9.11 13.26 1.08
N ASP A 88 -8.48 14.20 0.38
CA ASP A 88 -8.09 14.02 -1.01
C ASP A 88 -6.64 13.54 -1.10
N LEU A 89 -6.44 12.36 -1.69
CA LEU A 89 -5.14 11.80 -2.00
C LEU A 89 -4.71 12.25 -3.40
N TRP A 90 -3.67 13.09 -3.49
CA TRP A 90 -3.22 13.69 -4.75
C TRP A 90 -2.04 12.98 -5.38
N ASP A 91 -1.10 12.51 -4.58
CA ASP A 91 0.19 12.01 -5.04
C ASP A 91 0.25 10.48 -4.91
N PRO A 92 0.85 9.76 -5.89
CA PRO A 92 1.02 8.32 -5.79
C PRO A 92 2.03 7.97 -4.68
N PRO A 93 2.14 6.69 -4.29
CA PRO A 93 3.19 6.25 -3.38
C PRO A 93 4.59 6.60 -3.92
N PRO A 94 5.59 6.73 -3.05
CA PRO A 94 6.95 7.03 -3.48
C PRO A 94 7.49 5.83 -4.22
N ARG A 95 8.31 6.08 -5.24
CA ARG A 95 8.80 5.03 -6.15
C ARG A 95 9.45 3.84 -5.45
N LYS A 96 10.05 4.03 -4.27
CA LYS A 96 10.67 2.96 -3.48
C LYS A 96 9.62 1.97 -2.94
N ALA A 97 8.50 2.49 -2.44
CA ALA A 97 7.38 1.69 -1.95
C ALA A 97 6.59 0.98 -3.06
N ILE A 98 6.87 1.28 -4.34
CA ILE A 98 6.22 0.60 -5.47
C ILE A 98 7.05 -0.62 -5.86
N GLY A 99 6.51 -1.80 -5.59
CA GLY A 99 7.03 -3.10 -6.00
C GLY A 99 6.37 -3.64 -7.26
N THR A 100 6.85 -4.77 -7.75
CA THR A 100 6.14 -5.56 -8.77
C THR A 100 5.60 -6.83 -8.13
N SER A 101 4.29 -7.02 -8.17
CA SER A 101 3.63 -8.24 -7.67
C SER A 101 2.49 -8.61 -8.61
N TYR A 102 2.33 -9.90 -8.89
CA TYR A 102 1.35 -10.41 -9.86
C TYR A 102 1.43 -9.66 -11.22
N GLY A 103 2.66 -9.41 -11.68
CA GLY A 103 2.95 -8.67 -12.92
C GLY A 103 2.49 -7.20 -12.94
N SER A 104 2.05 -6.64 -11.81
CA SER A 104 1.53 -5.27 -11.68
C SER A 104 2.44 -4.43 -10.77
N GLU A 105 2.56 -3.13 -11.06
CA GLU A 105 3.24 -2.20 -10.14
C GLU A 105 2.29 -1.87 -8.98
N MET A 106 2.68 -2.19 -7.75
CA MET A 106 1.78 -2.16 -6.59
C MET A 106 2.48 -1.63 -5.33
N ALA A 107 1.69 -1.02 -4.45
CA ALA A 107 2.12 -0.66 -3.08
C ALA A 107 0.95 -0.83 -2.10
N LEU A 108 1.27 -1.18 -0.86
CA LEU A 108 0.30 -1.29 0.24
C LEU A 108 0.40 -0.06 1.13
N GLY A 109 -0.73 0.50 1.56
CA GLY A 109 -0.78 1.72 2.36
C GLY A 109 -1.58 1.51 3.63
N VAL A 110 -1.06 1.94 4.78
CA VAL A 110 -1.79 1.98 6.04
C VAL A 110 -2.08 3.44 6.38
N ALA A 111 -3.35 3.75 6.64
CA ALA A 111 -3.74 5.08 7.09
C ALA A 111 -3.54 5.22 8.60
N VAL A 112 -2.87 6.30 9.01
CA VAL A 112 -2.54 6.58 10.41
C VAL A 112 -2.94 8.01 10.73
N ALA A 113 -3.63 8.24 11.85
CA ALA A 113 -3.91 9.59 12.32
C ALA A 113 -2.77 10.07 13.24
N ILE A 114 -2.24 11.26 12.96
CA ILE A 114 -1.02 11.79 13.56
C ILE A 114 -1.27 13.21 14.10
N ASP A 115 -0.73 13.50 15.28
CA ASP A 115 -0.55 14.86 15.77
C ASP A 115 0.79 15.40 15.27
N ASP A 116 0.75 16.31 14.30
CA ASP A 116 1.91 17.02 13.73
C ASP A 116 2.37 18.11 14.71
N VAL A 117 3.22 17.72 15.66
CA VAL A 117 3.55 18.54 16.83
C VAL A 117 4.43 19.72 16.44
N ASP A 118 5.30 19.55 15.44
CA ASP A 118 6.17 20.61 14.94
C ASP A 118 5.54 21.47 13.82
N GLY A 119 4.42 21.04 13.26
CA GLY A 119 3.64 21.78 12.26
C GLY A 119 4.30 21.80 10.89
N ASN A 120 5.20 20.85 10.59
CA ASN A 120 5.94 20.81 9.34
C ASN A 120 5.16 20.11 8.21
N GLY A 121 4.02 19.47 8.52
CA GLY A 121 3.19 18.73 7.58
C GLY A 121 3.89 17.51 6.99
N ARG A 122 4.78 16.86 7.77
CA ARG A 122 5.55 15.65 7.46
C ARG A 122 5.52 14.72 8.67
N VAL A 123 5.72 13.43 8.42
CA VAL A 123 5.90 12.42 9.45
C VAL A 123 7.08 11.58 9.02
N GLU A 124 8.06 11.49 9.89
CA GLU A 124 9.23 10.64 9.70
C GLU A 124 9.02 9.35 10.49
N ILE A 125 9.32 8.21 9.87
CA ILE A 125 9.34 6.92 10.54
C ILE A 125 10.81 6.53 10.68
N ASP A 126 11.23 6.21 11.90
CA ASP A 126 12.55 5.65 12.15
C ASP A 126 12.57 4.21 11.60
N PRO A 127 13.39 3.93 10.57
CA PRO A 127 13.40 2.62 9.92
C PRO A 127 13.92 1.50 10.82
N LEU A 128 14.72 1.82 11.86
CA LEU A 128 15.31 0.83 12.76
C LEU A 128 14.32 0.36 13.82
N THR A 129 13.44 1.24 14.27
CA THR A 129 12.49 0.96 15.35
C THR A 129 11.05 0.88 14.86
N ASN A 130 10.77 1.26 13.61
CA ASN A 130 9.42 1.40 13.07
C ASN A 130 8.52 2.30 13.94
N THR A 131 9.12 3.35 14.50
CA THR A 131 8.41 4.34 15.34
C THR A 131 8.37 5.67 14.64
N ILE A 132 7.33 6.45 14.90
CA ILE A 132 7.26 7.86 14.48
C ILE A 132 8.37 8.64 15.18
N ALA A 133 9.16 9.36 14.39
CA ALA A 133 10.23 10.19 14.89
C ALA A 133 9.64 11.36 15.72
N PRO A 134 10.22 11.67 16.89
CA PRO A 134 9.79 12.83 17.66
C PRO A 134 9.92 14.14 16.85
N PRO A 135 9.03 15.13 17.06
CA PRO A 135 8.06 15.21 18.16
C PRO A 135 6.66 14.69 17.83
N ASP A 136 6.42 14.16 16.63
CA ASP A 136 5.09 13.74 16.18
C ASP A 136 4.62 12.46 16.90
N LEU A 137 3.30 12.28 16.96
CA LEU A 137 2.68 11.15 17.66
C LEU A 137 1.50 10.60 16.86
N ALA A 138 1.41 9.29 16.70
CA ALA A 138 0.17 8.67 16.23
C ALA A 138 -0.88 8.64 17.34
N PHE A 139 -2.13 8.85 16.97
CA PHE A 139 -3.29 8.71 17.85
C PHE A 139 -4.42 7.87 17.24
N GLY A 140 -4.20 7.28 16.06
CA GLY A 140 -5.15 6.36 15.44
C GLY A 140 -4.57 5.61 14.24
N GLY A 141 -5.15 4.47 13.87
CA GLY A 141 -4.77 3.73 12.66
C GLY A 141 -5.89 2.87 12.08
N ALA A 142 -5.84 2.64 10.76
CA ALA A 142 -6.74 1.76 10.03
C ALA A 142 -6.18 0.33 10.00
N PHE A 143 -6.46 -0.44 11.07
CA PHE A 143 -5.91 -1.80 11.21
C PHE A 143 -6.68 -2.86 10.44
N SER A 144 -7.98 -2.64 10.22
CA SER A 144 -8.85 -3.58 9.50
C SER A 144 -8.96 -3.28 7.99
N GLN A 145 -8.33 -2.19 7.53
CA GLN A 145 -8.46 -1.72 6.16
C GLN A 145 -7.14 -1.17 5.65
N TRP A 146 -6.68 -1.68 4.51
CA TRP A 146 -5.49 -1.17 3.84
C TRP A 146 -5.85 -0.47 2.54
N LEU A 147 -4.97 0.43 2.10
CA LEU A 147 -4.97 0.96 0.75
C LEU A 147 -4.10 0.10 -0.16
N ILE A 148 -4.54 -0.13 -1.38
CA ILE A 148 -3.73 -0.74 -2.44
C ILE A 148 -3.60 0.28 -3.55
N PHE A 149 -2.37 0.68 -3.86
CA PHE A 149 -2.07 1.40 -5.08
C PHE A 149 -1.73 0.42 -6.21
N VAL A 150 -2.29 0.64 -7.38
CA VAL A 150 -1.97 -0.07 -8.63
C VAL A 150 -1.47 0.98 -9.63
N GLY A 151 -0.19 0.96 -9.97
CA GLY A 151 0.42 1.90 -10.92
C GLY A 151 0.29 1.46 -12.37
N SER A 152 0.42 0.15 -12.60
CA SER A 152 0.23 -0.49 -13.90
C SER A 152 -0.31 -1.89 -13.72
N THR A 153 -1.06 -2.34 -14.72
CA THR A 153 -1.75 -3.62 -14.70
C THR A 153 -0.95 -4.66 -15.47
N GLY A 154 -0.68 -5.80 -14.84
CA GLY A 154 -0.11 -6.98 -15.46
C GLY A 154 -1.08 -7.69 -16.41
N ARG A 155 -0.77 -8.95 -16.73
CA ARG A 155 -1.68 -9.79 -17.51
C ARG A 155 -2.96 -10.07 -16.72
N ALA A 156 -4.09 -10.23 -17.41
CA ALA A 156 -5.39 -10.42 -16.80
C ALA A 156 -5.44 -11.63 -15.84
N GLU A 157 -4.73 -12.70 -16.16
CA GLU A 157 -4.66 -13.90 -15.32
C GLU A 157 -4.01 -13.60 -13.96
N CYS A 158 -2.96 -12.77 -13.94
CA CYS A 158 -2.30 -12.37 -12.69
C CYS A 158 -3.19 -11.44 -11.85
N GLN A 159 -3.99 -10.60 -12.51
CA GLN A 159 -4.96 -9.75 -11.82
C GLN A 159 -6.07 -10.57 -11.16
N GLU A 160 -6.53 -11.64 -11.82
CA GLU A 160 -7.57 -12.52 -11.25
C GLU A 160 -7.07 -13.23 -9.99
N ILE A 161 -5.76 -13.54 -9.92
CA ILE A 161 -5.15 -14.06 -8.70
C ILE A 161 -5.12 -12.99 -7.60
N ALA A 162 -4.66 -11.77 -7.93
CA ALA A 162 -4.45 -10.70 -6.96
C ALA A 162 -5.75 -10.10 -6.41
N PHE A 163 -6.79 -9.96 -7.23
CA PHE A 163 -8.00 -9.20 -6.91
C PHE A 163 -9.30 -9.97 -7.22
N GLY A 164 -9.19 -11.26 -7.58
CA GLY A 164 -10.33 -12.01 -8.09
C GLY A 164 -10.83 -11.45 -9.43
N LYS A 165 -12.08 -11.74 -9.76
CA LYS A 165 -12.71 -11.28 -11.02
C LYS A 165 -13.03 -9.77 -11.05
N GLN A 166 -12.61 -9.04 -10.02
CA GLN A 166 -12.78 -7.60 -9.91
C GLN A 166 -11.66 -6.97 -10.75
N GLY A 167 -11.91 -6.78 -12.04
CA GLY A 167 -10.92 -6.15 -12.92
C GLY A 167 -10.45 -4.82 -12.33
N VAL A 168 -9.13 -4.69 -12.12
CA VAL A 168 -8.51 -3.46 -11.60
C VAL A 168 -7.87 -2.68 -12.72
N VAL A 169 -7.95 -1.36 -12.60
CA VAL A 169 -7.24 -0.39 -13.45
C VAL A 169 -6.25 0.37 -12.57
N PRO A 170 -5.31 1.14 -13.14
CA PRO A 170 -4.44 1.96 -12.31
C PRO A 170 -5.22 2.92 -11.40
N GLY A 171 -4.89 2.97 -10.11
CA GLY A 171 -5.64 3.72 -9.11
C GLY A 171 -5.30 3.33 -7.66
N VAL A 172 -6.05 3.89 -6.71
CA VAL A 172 -5.97 3.53 -5.29
C VAL A 172 -7.30 2.91 -4.86
N TYR A 173 -7.21 1.78 -4.18
CA TYR A 173 -8.35 0.98 -3.71
C TYR A 173 -8.27 0.78 -2.21
N LEU A 174 -9.40 0.52 -1.58
CA LEU A 174 -9.48 0.09 -0.19
C LEU A 174 -9.70 -1.43 -0.16
N THR A 175 -9.00 -2.15 0.70
CA THR A 175 -9.15 -3.60 0.90
C THR A 175 -9.38 -3.92 2.37
N SER A 176 -10.04 -5.03 2.68
CA SER A 176 -10.02 -5.59 4.04
C SER A 176 -8.68 -6.27 4.32
N THR A 177 -8.28 -6.31 5.58
CA THR A 177 -7.09 -7.03 6.07
C THR A 177 -7.41 -8.40 6.65
N ASP A 178 -8.68 -8.80 6.67
CA ASP A 178 -9.10 -10.10 7.20
C ASP A 178 -8.43 -11.27 6.44
N GLU A 179 -7.93 -11.00 5.23
CA GLU A 179 -7.20 -11.93 4.38
C GLU A 179 -5.84 -11.30 4.03
N CYS A 180 -4.76 -11.76 4.69
CA CYS A 180 -3.38 -11.36 4.37
C CYS A 180 -2.85 -11.95 3.05
N SER A 181 -3.66 -12.75 2.37
CA SER A 181 -3.29 -13.44 1.15
C SER A 181 -4.21 -13.02 0.02
N ALA A 182 -3.67 -13.02 -1.19
CA ALA A 182 -4.46 -12.82 -2.38
C ALA A 182 -5.55 -13.92 -2.48
N PRO A 183 -6.77 -13.57 -2.93
CA PRO A 183 -7.15 -12.28 -3.50
C PRO A 183 -7.41 -11.21 -2.45
N PHE A 184 -6.95 -9.99 -2.69
CA PHE A 184 -7.25 -8.83 -1.85
C PHE A 184 -8.70 -8.37 -2.10
N PRO A 185 -9.63 -8.53 -1.15
CA PRO A 185 -11.03 -8.18 -1.35
C PRO A 185 -11.19 -6.65 -1.43
N LEU A 186 -11.42 -6.12 -2.63
CA LEU A 186 -11.64 -4.69 -2.81
C LEU A 186 -12.98 -4.28 -2.21
N LEU A 187 -12.93 -3.30 -1.32
CA LEU A 187 -14.11 -2.70 -0.72
C LEU A 187 -14.77 -1.72 -1.69
N SER A 188 -16.06 -1.48 -1.49
CA SER A 188 -16.79 -0.47 -2.26
C SER A 188 -16.12 0.90 -2.13
N LYS A 189 -16.18 1.72 -3.18
CA LYS A 189 -15.67 3.10 -3.16
C LYS A 189 -16.34 3.97 -2.08
N ASP A 190 -17.57 3.63 -1.70
CA ASP A 190 -18.34 4.34 -0.67
C ASP A 190 -18.09 3.78 0.75
N THR A 191 -17.26 2.74 0.89
CA THR A 191 -16.92 2.20 2.21
C THR A 191 -16.07 3.22 2.98
N PRO A 192 -16.49 3.65 4.18
CA PRO A 192 -15.70 4.56 4.98
C PRO A 192 -14.44 3.89 5.50
N LEU A 193 -13.35 4.65 5.52
CA LEU A 193 -12.10 4.32 6.20
C LEU A 193 -12.29 4.47 7.71
N GLU A 194 -12.16 3.39 8.46
CA GLU A 194 -12.26 3.38 9.92
C GLU A 194 -10.87 3.51 10.55
N ILE A 195 -10.70 4.53 11.40
CA ILE A 195 -9.47 4.79 12.15
C ILE A 195 -9.76 4.54 13.62
N SER A 196 -9.19 3.47 14.17
CA SER A 196 -9.25 3.16 15.60
C SER A 196 -8.30 4.08 16.36
N MET A 197 -8.86 4.92 17.23
CA MET A 197 -8.11 5.88 18.04
C MET A 197 -7.54 5.24 19.31
N PHE A 198 -6.37 5.72 19.71
CA PHE A 198 -5.64 5.30 20.91
C PHE A 198 -4.87 6.49 21.51
N PRO A 199 -4.43 6.41 22.78
CA PRO A 199 -3.61 7.47 23.39
C PRO A 199 -2.36 7.79 22.56
N PRO A 200 -2.02 9.07 22.33
CA PRO A 200 -0.89 9.45 21.50
C PRO A 200 0.41 8.73 21.86
N ALA A 201 1.01 8.08 20.87
CA ALA A 201 2.21 7.26 21.01
C ALA A 201 3.13 7.42 19.79
N SER A 202 4.44 7.27 20.02
CA SER A 202 5.43 7.20 18.94
C SER A 202 5.53 5.80 18.33
N ASP A 203 5.16 4.77 19.09
CA ASP A 203 5.31 3.37 18.69
C ASP A 203 4.02 2.83 18.05
N LEU A 204 4.08 2.53 16.75
CA LEU A 204 2.96 1.98 15.99
C LEU A 204 2.68 0.50 16.32
N SER A 205 3.62 -0.20 16.95
CA SER A 205 3.43 -1.60 17.37
C SER A 205 2.58 -1.73 18.63
N THR A 206 2.61 -0.72 19.50
CA THR A 206 1.82 -0.70 20.75
C THR A 206 0.32 -0.43 20.55
N VAL A 207 -0.11 -0.34 19.31
CA VAL A 207 -1.49 0.00 18.98
C VAL A 207 -2.39 -1.22 19.13
N PRO A 208 -3.51 -1.13 19.86
CA PRO A 208 -4.47 -2.23 19.99
C PRO A 208 -4.93 -2.73 18.61
N GLY A 209 -4.66 -3.99 18.31
CA GLY A 209 -4.94 -4.63 17.02
C GLY A 209 -3.75 -4.78 16.06
N ALA A 210 -2.60 -4.13 16.34
CA ALA A 210 -1.35 -4.36 15.63
C ALA A 210 -0.59 -5.57 16.20
N GLU A 211 -0.64 -5.77 17.52
CA GLU A 211 -0.43 -7.08 18.12
C GLU A 211 -1.61 -7.92 17.69
N GLY A 212 -1.42 -8.75 16.66
CA GLY A 212 -2.43 -9.70 16.22
C GLY A 212 -3.04 -10.35 17.45
N ASP A 213 -4.36 -10.37 17.53
CA ASP A 213 -5.04 -11.32 18.40
C ASP A 213 -4.31 -12.66 18.15
N PRO A 214 -3.85 -13.42 19.16
CA PRO A 214 -3.25 -14.73 18.90
C PRO A 214 -4.20 -15.66 18.11
N GLU A 215 -5.47 -15.28 17.94
CA GLU A 215 -6.47 -15.90 17.07
C GLU A 215 -6.75 -15.16 15.74
N GLY A 216 -6.21 -13.96 15.54
CA GLY A 216 -6.15 -13.32 14.23
C GLY A 216 -5.21 -14.10 13.30
N PRO A 217 -5.36 -14.02 11.97
CA PRO A 217 -4.47 -14.74 11.08
C PRO A 217 -3.04 -14.24 11.31
N ASP A 218 -2.22 -15.06 11.98
CA ASP A 218 -0.79 -14.82 12.06
C ASP A 218 -0.21 -15.14 10.68
N CYS A 219 -0.13 -14.09 9.87
CA CYS A 219 0.37 -14.15 8.50
C CYS A 219 1.88 -14.47 8.43
N SER A 220 2.56 -14.49 9.59
CA SER A 220 3.93 -14.95 9.73
C SER A 220 4.03 -16.43 10.14
N ALA A 221 3.07 -16.96 10.92
CA ALA A 221 3.08 -18.36 11.39
C ALA A 221 2.61 -19.38 10.35
N GLU A 222 1.85 -18.99 9.33
CA GLU A 222 1.57 -19.90 8.21
C GLU A 222 2.83 -20.19 7.36
N CYS A 223 3.93 -19.47 7.60
CA CYS A 223 5.25 -19.80 7.05
C CYS A 223 6.20 -20.39 8.11
N GLY A 224 5.73 -21.39 8.85
CA GLY A 224 6.58 -22.49 9.32
C GLY A 224 6.97 -22.47 10.80
N GLN A 225 6.53 -23.51 11.51
CA GLN A 225 7.29 -24.05 12.64
C GLN A 225 8.17 -25.23 12.18
N PRO A 226 9.43 -25.32 12.63
CA PRO A 226 10.32 -26.42 12.25
C PRO A 226 9.93 -27.69 13.02
N GLY A 227 9.18 -28.59 12.38
CA GLY A 227 8.97 -29.94 12.93
C GLY A 227 7.71 -30.70 12.52
N GLU A 228 6.70 -30.08 11.92
CA GLU A 228 5.48 -30.78 11.52
C GLU A 228 5.27 -30.77 9.99
N PRO A 229 4.99 -31.93 9.36
CA PRO A 229 4.93 -32.03 7.91
C PRO A 229 3.49 -31.84 7.41
N TYR A 230 2.93 -30.62 7.36
CA TYR A 230 1.62 -30.42 6.70
C TYR A 230 1.32 -28.99 6.18
N TRP A 231 0.98 -28.95 4.87
CA TRP A 231 0.08 -28.05 4.12
C TRP A 231 0.35 -26.55 3.87
N CYS A 232 1.49 -25.97 4.25
CA CYS A 232 1.92 -24.67 3.69
C CYS A 232 3.00 -24.85 2.63
N LYS A 233 2.72 -25.60 1.57
CA LYS A 233 3.67 -25.83 0.48
C LYS A 233 2.98 -26.52 -0.68
N GLU A 234 2.57 -25.74 -1.67
CA GLU A 234 2.75 -26.11 -3.07
C GLU A 234 2.52 -24.88 -3.98
N GLU A 235 1.57 -23.99 -3.70
CA GLU A 235 1.30 -22.86 -4.63
C GLU A 235 2.34 -21.72 -4.57
N ILE A 236 2.82 -21.31 -3.40
CA ILE A 236 3.61 -20.06 -3.29
C ILE A 236 5.07 -20.21 -3.77
N ILE A 237 5.65 -21.42 -3.77
CA ILE A 237 7.02 -21.62 -4.32
C ILE A 237 6.97 -21.84 -5.84
N ILE A 238 5.84 -22.33 -6.36
CA ILE A 238 5.64 -22.52 -7.80
C ILE A 238 5.58 -21.15 -8.50
N VAL A 239 4.92 -20.14 -7.92
CA VAL A 239 4.73 -18.85 -8.61
C VAL A 239 6.05 -18.09 -8.87
N PRO A 240 6.98 -17.88 -7.93
CA PRO A 240 8.25 -17.19 -8.22
C PRO A 240 9.17 -17.99 -9.15
N CYS A 241 9.12 -19.32 -9.07
CA CYS A 241 9.94 -20.20 -9.92
C CYS A 241 9.41 -20.22 -11.37
N ILE A 242 8.07 -20.23 -11.53
CA ILE A 242 7.39 -20.06 -12.82
C ILE A 242 7.59 -18.64 -13.35
N GLU A 243 7.46 -17.59 -12.54
CA GLU A 243 7.64 -16.20 -13.00
C GLU A 243 9.09 -15.92 -13.43
N GLY A 244 10.10 -16.50 -12.79
CA GLY A 244 11.50 -16.35 -13.22
C GLY A 244 11.83 -17.08 -14.53
N ILE A 245 11.23 -18.25 -14.76
CA ILE A 245 11.54 -19.15 -15.89
C ILE A 245 10.61 -18.90 -17.09
N CYS A 246 9.30 -18.74 -16.87
CA CYS A 246 8.30 -18.55 -17.91
C CYS A 246 8.29 -17.14 -18.51
N VAL A 247 8.76 -16.13 -17.78
CA VAL A 247 8.84 -14.76 -18.34
C VAL A 247 9.95 -14.64 -19.40
N ARG A 248 10.92 -15.57 -19.46
CA ARG A 248 12.04 -15.47 -20.41
C ARG A 248 11.94 -16.34 -21.65
N ASP A 249 11.32 -17.54 -21.60
CA ASP A 249 11.22 -18.43 -22.77
C ASP A 249 10.18 -19.56 -22.56
N GLU A 250 8.92 -19.29 -22.91
CA GLU A 250 7.78 -20.20 -22.78
C GLU A 250 7.97 -21.52 -23.56
N GLU A 251 8.61 -21.48 -24.72
CA GLU A 251 8.89 -22.67 -25.56
C GLU A 251 9.88 -23.61 -24.88
N ARG A 252 10.83 -23.04 -24.13
CA ARG A 252 11.85 -23.80 -23.40
C ARG A 252 11.29 -24.46 -22.14
N PHE A 253 10.34 -23.81 -21.47
CA PHE A 253 9.63 -24.40 -20.33
C PHE A 253 8.78 -25.60 -20.77
N ALA A 254 7.99 -25.44 -21.84
CA ALA A 254 7.17 -26.52 -22.38
C ALA A 254 8.01 -27.76 -22.77
N LYS A 255 9.16 -27.56 -23.42
CA LYS A 255 10.10 -28.67 -23.73
C LYS A 255 10.70 -29.31 -22.50
N CYS A 256 10.89 -28.56 -21.42
CA CYS A 256 11.41 -29.10 -20.16
C CYS A 256 10.39 -30.01 -19.47
N VAL A 257 9.12 -29.57 -19.39
CA VAL A 257 8.01 -30.36 -18.87
C VAL A 257 7.79 -31.60 -19.74
N GLU A 258 7.82 -31.47 -21.06
CA GLU A 258 7.70 -32.62 -21.96
C GLU A 258 8.82 -33.66 -21.73
N ARG A 259 10.05 -33.19 -21.50
CA ARG A 259 11.22 -34.06 -21.34
C ARG A 259 11.29 -34.76 -19.98
N HIS A 260 10.96 -34.05 -18.90
CA HIS A 260 11.21 -34.52 -17.55
C HIS A 260 9.94 -34.93 -16.80
N CYS A 261 8.79 -34.39 -17.22
CA CYS A 261 7.48 -34.77 -16.74
C CYS A 261 6.68 -35.59 -17.75
N SER A 262 7.27 -35.96 -18.90
CA SER A 262 6.56 -36.68 -19.98
C SER A 262 5.27 -35.97 -20.42
N GLY A 263 5.25 -34.63 -20.33
CA GLY A 263 4.06 -33.82 -20.61
C GLY A 263 3.03 -33.78 -19.49
N ASP A 264 3.34 -34.30 -18.30
CA ASP A 264 2.50 -34.12 -17.11
C ASP A 264 2.67 -32.71 -16.54
N TRP A 265 1.58 -31.94 -16.59
CA TRP A 265 1.49 -30.58 -16.06
C TRP A 265 0.94 -30.53 -14.64
N SER A 266 0.87 -31.67 -13.94
CA SER A 266 0.48 -31.72 -12.54
C SER A 266 1.43 -30.88 -11.66
N SER A 267 0.85 -30.28 -10.60
CA SER A 267 1.61 -29.48 -9.62
C SER A 267 2.77 -30.29 -9.02
N SER A 268 2.57 -31.59 -8.80
CA SER A 268 3.58 -32.47 -8.21
C SER A 268 4.80 -32.67 -9.13
N CYS A 269 4.60 -32.81 -10.44
CA CYS A 269 5.73 -32.97 -11.36
C CYS A 269 6.49 -31.67 -11.58
N ILE A 270 5.78 -30.56 -11.77
CA ILE A 270 6.39 -29.23 -11.94
C ILE A 270 7.20 -28.85 -10.68
N THR A 271 6.67 -29.13 -9.48
CA THR A 271 7.39 -28.90 -8.22
C THR A 271 8.65 -29.74 -8.13
N SER A 272 8.57 -31.05 -8.42
CA SER A 272 9.76 -31.93 -8.43
C SER A 272 10.81 -31.49 -9.45
N LEU A 273 10.38 -30.93 -10.60
CA LEU A 273 11.26 -30.39 -11.62
C LEU A 273 12.00 -29.15 -11.11
N CYS A 274 11.28 -28.21 -10.51
CA CYS A 274 11.84 -26.99 -9.92
C CYS A 274 12.82 -27.31 -8.79
N GLU A 275 12.50 -28.28 -7.92
CA GLU A 275 13.39 -28.70 -6.83
C GLU A 275 14.68 -29.38 -7.35
N LYS A 276 14.58 -30.20 -8.39
CA LYS A 276 15.74 -30.86 -9.02
C LYS A 276 16.63 -29.88 -9.78
N GLU A 277 16.05 -28.91 -10.47
CA GLU A 277 16.80 -27.90 -11.23
C GLU A 277 17.34 -26.78 -10.33
N ALA A 278 16.68 -26.45 -9.21
CA ALA A 278 17.19 -25.50 -8.21
C ALA A 278 18.57 -25.93 -7.67
N ALA A 279 18.77 -27.24 -7.46
CA ALA A 279 20.07 -27.81 -7.07
C ALA A 279 21.12 -27.74 -8.21
N ALA A 280 20.70 -27.66 -9.47
CA ALA A 280 21.60 -27.42 -10.62
C ALA A 280 21.86 -25.92 -10.85
N TYR A 281 20.97 -25.04 -10.38
CA TYR A 281 21.00 -23.60 -10.60
C TYR A 281 22.11 -22.86 -9.85
N GLU A 282 22.55 -23.34 -8.67
CA GLU A 282 23.74 -22.81 -7.98
C GLU A 282 25.01 -22.92 -8.86
N ASN A 283 25.10 -23.92 -9.73
CA ASN A 283 26.22 -24.07 -10.66
C ASN A 283 26.05 -23.26 -11.96
N CYS A 284 24.82 -22.84 -12.30
CA CYS A 284 24.52 -22.13 -13.55
C CYS A 284 24.81 -20.62 -13.45
N ILE A 285 24.61 -20.01 -12.26
CA ILE A 285 24.90 -18.59 -12.02
C ILE A 285 26.42 -18.31 -12.06
N VAL A 286 27.25 -19.25 -11.59
CA VAL A 286 28.72 -19.06 -11.60
C VAL A 286 29.31 -19.11 -13.01
N LYS A 287 28.68 -19.81 -13.96
CA LYS A 287 29.15 -19.85 -15.37
C LYS A 287 28.50 -18.78 -16.26
N SER A 288 27.25 -18.42 -16.03
CA SER A 288 26.50 -17.54 -16.94
C SER A 288 26.81 -16.04 -16.75
N CYS A 289 27.38 -15.64 -15.61
CA CYS A 289 27.90 -14.28 -15.42
C CYS A 289 29.23 -14.01 -16.19
N SER A 290 29.77 -15.00 -16.91
CA SER A 290 31.05 -14.87 -17.62
C SER A 290 30.97 -14.73 -19.14
N MET A 291 29.79 -14.75 -19.76
CA MET A 291 29.68 -14.53 -21.21
C MET A 291 28.45 -13.71 -21.63
N ASN A 292 28.77 -12.55 -22.22
CA ASN A 292 28.03 -11.77 -23.23
C ASN A 292 26.76 -11.01 -22.77
N THR A 293 26.86 -9.68 -22.59
CA THR A 293 26.59 -8.64 -23.62
C THR A 293 25.31 -8.85 -24.41
N PHE A 294 24.23 -8.16 -24.03
CA PHE A 294 23.55 -7.12 -24.82
C PHE A 294 22.38 -6.60 -23.99
N CYS A 295 22.40 -5.31 -23.66
CA CYS A 295 21.27 -4.38 -23.56
C CYS A 295 21.78 -3.05 -23.01
N LYS A 296 21.77 -2.04 -23.87
CA LYS A 296 21.98 -0.63 -23.56
C LYS A 296 21.02 0.13 -24.47
N PRO A 297 20.60 1.32 -24.03
CA PRO A 297 19.45 1.53 -23.14
C PRO A 297 18.10 1.17 -23.78
#